data_AF-I3C3Y5-F1
#
_entry.id   AF-I3C3Y5-F1
#
_cell.length_a   1.000
_cell.length_b   1.000
_cell.length_c   1.000
_cell.angle_alpha   90.00
_cell.angle_beta   90.00
_cell.angle_gamma   90.00
#
_symmetry.space_group_name_H-M   'P 1'
#
loop_
_entity.id
_entity.type
_entity.pdbx_description
1 polymer ?
#
loop_
_entity_poly.entity_id
_entity_poly.type
_entity_poly.pdbx_seq_one_letter_code
_entity_poly.pdbx_strand_id
1 'polypeptide(L)'
;MKKKYIKIIFLVVAVLATLIIVANLLITNFIEKKIAQNNSDYSFEITDVNTNILTRTVTLKNVIIHSKSKDSASIKKVEISGISINNLFSKNNFEIEKIYVENGDGYLRKKNSAKKNNEQKNFKIKIKEIEVKNTNLSYNTAVEKEPIKVENIGVILNEVIINTNHNLKQVFKYEKILLTAENIELPINNHLNFKIDKIKANKQYIKASNVGIKTLYSKKELQKHVTVQTDWINLDIDSILIDKYQHNTYRDSALYEANNLKIFKGNIEIYKNKLLPEPTKYKPLYSKALRNLPFKLNIEHLEIINSRIKYAERVKNYEEPGNIVFTEVNSTIENINSMEGNGETKIEINSKFMDNADFKLLWNFDINNKADFFTLHGNMKNLSAHQINDFVEPNMNVETSGEIKSIVFNVNANENVANGSFELKYDDFKITIKKKNKNVVNKFFTNVANLFMKNDKNDNKKVEIKVERDKQKSFFNYFWLCVREGTLQTVL
;
A
#
# COMPACT_ATOMS: atom_id res chain seq x y z
N MET A 1 67.66 29.60 -30.37
CA MET A 1 67.21 28.23 -30.02
C MET A 1 65.71 28.14 -29.62
N LYS A 2 65.10 29.10 -28.90
CA LYS A 2 63.71 28.99 -28.39
C LYS A 2 62.56 28.87 -29.44
N LYS A 3 62.61 29.52 -30.61
CA LYS A 3 61.49 29.54 -31.59
C LYS A 3 61.26 28.20 -32.34
N LYS A 4 62.30 27.38 -32.53
CA LYS A 4 62.21 26.11 -33.28
C LYS A 4 61.50 25.03 -32.45
N TYR A 5 61.80 24.95 -31.15
CA TYR A 5 61.12 24.05 -30.22
C TYR A 5 59.65 24.42 -30.00
N ILE A 6 59.30 25.72 -29.95
CA ILE A 6 57.89 26.16 -29.86
C ILE A 6 57.08 25.73 -31.09
N LYS A 7 57.64 25.84 -32.31
CA LYS A 7 56.97 25.35 -33.53
C LYS A 7 56.81 23.83 -33.52
N ILE A 8 57.80 23.09 -33.03
CA ILE A 8 57.73 21.62 -32.93
C ILE A 8 56.68 21.20 -31.89
N ILE A 9 56.64 21.85 -30.73
CA ILE A 9 55.63 21.58 -29.69
C ILE A 9 54.23 21.91 -30.21
N PHE A 10 54.05 23.04 -30.90
CA PHE A 10 52.77 23.41 -31.51
C PHE A 10 52.33 22.38 -32.56
N LEU A 11 53.25 21.91 -33.41
CA LEU A 11 52.98 20.87 -34.41
C LEU A 11 52.56 19.55 -33.75
N VAL A 12 53.25 19.13 -32.68
CA VAL A 12 52.94 17.91 -31.93
C VAL A 12 51.56 18.01 -31.25
N VAL A 13 51.24 19.15 -30.64
CA VAL A 13 49.92 19.39 -30.02
C VAL A 13 48.81 19.42 -31.07
N ALA A 14 49.04 20.06 -32.22
CA ALA A 14 48.08 20.09 -33.32
C ALA A 14 47.82 18.68 -33.89
N VAL A 15 48.88 17.88 -34.09
CA VAL A 15 48.76 16.48 -34.53
C VAL A 15 48.00 15.63 -33.51
N LEU A 16 48.32 15.77 -32.22
CA LEU A 16 47.59 15.08 -31.14
C LEU A 16 46.11 15.51 -31.10
N ALA A 17 45.82 16.80 -31.25
CA ALA A 17 44.45 17.31 -31.30
C ALA A 17 43.68 16.74 -32.51
N THR A 18 44.29 16.71 -33.71
CA THR A 18 43.67 16.08 -34.89
C THR A 18 43.48 14.58 -34.71
N LEU A 19 44.43 13.86 -34.11
CA LEU A 19 44.29 12.43 -33.81
C LEU A 19 43.16 12.17 -32.83
N ILE A 20 42.99 13.02 -31.80
CA ILE A 20 41.87 12.94 -30.86
C ILE A 20 40.55 13.18 -31.61
N ILE A 21 40.46 14.19 -32.47
CA ILE A 21 39.25 14.49 -33.27
C ILE A 21 38.91 13.32 -34.20
N VAL A 22 39.88 12.81 -34.95
CA VAL A 22 39.69 11.68 -35.90
C VAL A 22 39.29 10.41 -35.14
N ALA A 23 39.95 10.10 -34.02
CA ALA A 23 39.58 8.96 -33.19
C ALA A 23 38.16 9.09 -32.65
N ASN A 24 37.74 10.31 -32.24
CA ASN A 24 36.39 10.57 -31.73
C ASN A 24 35.33 10.32 -32.82
N LEU A 25 35.60 10.75 -34.06
CA LEU A 25 34.74 10.47 -35.22
C LEU A 25 34.65 8.97 -35.53
N LEU A 26 35.79 8.26 -35.50
CA LEU A 26 35.82 6.82 -35.76
C LEU A 26 35.05 6.01 -34.69
N ILE A 27 35.18 6.36 -33.41
CA ILE A 27 34.46 5.69 -32.32
C ILE A 27 32.96 5.99 -32.39
N THR A 28 32.58 7.24 -32.69
CA THR A 28 31.17 7.61 -32.90
C THR A 28 30.54 6.76 -34.00
N ASN A 29 31.17 6.70 -35.19
CA ASN A 29 30.71 5.86 -36.30
C ASN A 29 30.67 4.36 -35.95
N PHE A 30 31.64 3.87 -35.18
CA PHE A 30 31.65 2.47 -34.74
C PHE A 30 30.47 2.16 -33.82
N ILE A 31 30.19 3.04 -32.86
CA ILE A 31 29.06 2.91 -31.92
C ILE A 31 27.74 2.97 -32.69
N GLU A 32 27.56 3.92 -33.60
CA GLU A 32 26.37 4.02 -34.47
C GLU A 32 26.13 2.74 -35.26
N LYS A 33 27.17 2.20 -35.93
CA LYS A 33 27.07 0.93 -36.66
C LYS A 33 26.72 -0.25 -35.75
N LYS A 34 27.25 -0.27 -34.52
CA LYS A 34 26.95 -1.33 -33.54
C LYS A 34 25.54 -1.24 -32.97
N ILE A 35 25.00 -0.03 -32.81
CA ILE A 35 23.59 0.19 -32.44
C ILE A 35 22.67 -0.25 -33.58
N ALA A 36 23.03 0.07 -34.83
CA ALA A 36 22.25 -0.30 -36.01
C ALA A 36 22.21 -1.83 -36.27
N GLN A 37 23.17 -2.59 -35.73
CA GLN A 37 23.11 -4.06 -35.67
C GLN A 37 22.08 -4.48 -34.60
N ASN A 38 20.79 -4.39 -34.94
CA ASN A 38 19.67 -4.79 -34.08
C ASN A 38 19.82 -6.24 -33.56
N ASN A 39 19.53 -6.44 -32.27
CA ASN A 39 19.41 -7.78 -31.68
C ASN A 39 18.03 -8.38 -31.97
N SER A 40 17.88 -9.71 -31.81
CA SER A 40 16.64 -10.42 -32.13
C SER A 40 15.41 -9.95 -31.34
N ASP A 41 15.59 -9.33 -30.16
CA ASP A 41 14.50 -9.09 -29.21
C ASP A 41 14.17 -7.61 -28.98
N TYR A 42 15.08 -6.71 -29.37
CA TYR A 42 14.97 -5.25 -29.19
C TYR A 42 15.55 -4.52 -30.40
N SER A 43 14.84 -3.48 -30.85
CA SER A 43 15.33 -2.51 -31.82
C SER A 43 15.60 -1.16 -31.14
N PHE A 44 16.65 -0.49 -31.60
CA PHE A 44 17.08 0.80 -31.07
C PHE A 44 17.10 1.83 -32.19
N GLU A 45 16.48 2.98 -31.95
CA GLU A 45 16.57 4.15 -32.80
C GLU A 45 17.20 5.27 -31.97
N ILE A 46 18.26 5.89 -32.49
CA ILE A 46 19.01 6.93 -31.79
C ILE A 46 19.25 8.06 -32.79
N THR A 47 18.87 9.28 -32.41
CA THR A 47 19.03 10.45 -33.30
C THR A 47 20.48 10.89 -33.37
N ASP A 48 21.14 11.07 -32.22
CA ASP A 48 22.52 11.54 -32.17
C ASP A 48 23.36 10.69 -31.21
N VAL A 49 24.56 10.33 -31.66
CA VAL A 49 25.63 9.77 -30.84
C VAL A 49 26.75 10.79 -30.78
N ASN A 50 27.15 11.18 -29.57
CA ASN A 50 28.34 12.00 -29.36
C ASN A 50 29.31 11.24 -28.44
N THR A 51 30.59 11.31 -28.75
CA THR A 51 31.64 10.68 -27.93
C THR A 51 32.66 11.73 -27.52
N ASN A 52 33.34 11.48 -26.40
CA ASN A 52 34.51 12.23 -26.00
C ASN A 52 35.54 11.26 -25.43
N ILE A 53 36.61 11.03 -26.18
CA ILE A 53 37.67 10.10 -25.80
C ILE A 53 38.43 10.56 -24.55
N LEU A 54 38.68 11.87 -24.41
CA LEU A 54 39.44 12.42 -23.29
C LEU A 54 38.69 12.23 -21.97
N THR A 55 37.38 12.46 -21.97
CA THR A 55 36.53 12.23 -20.79
C THR A 55 35.99 10.79 -20.70
N ARG A 56 36.24 9.96 -21.73
CA ARG A 56 35.72 8.59 -21.87
C ARG A 56 34.19 8.55 -21.74
N THR A 57 33.53 9.47 -22.44
CA THR A 57 32.08 9.69 -22.37
C THR A 57 31.41 9.33 -23.69
N VAL A 58 30.25 8.68 -23.62
CA VAL A 58 29.31 8.48 -24.73
C VAL A 58 27.99 9.12 -24.33
N THR A 59 27.48 10.02 -25.16
CA THR A 59 26.16 10.66 -25.00
C THR A 59 25.26 10.25 -26.15
N LEU A 60 24.08 9.74 -25.83
CA LEU A 60 23.04 9.36 -26.77
C LEU A 60 21.86 10.32 -26.56
N LYS A 61 21.35 10.91 -27.63
CA LYS A 61 20.15 11.75 -27.60
C LYS A 61 18.99 11.07 -28.32
N ASN A 62 17.80 11.21 -27.73
CA ASN A 62 16.54 10.67 -28.24
C ASN A 62 16.64 9.18 -28.57
N VAL A 63 16.88 8.38 -27.55
CA VAL A 63 16.94 6.92 -27.65
C VAL A 63 15.52 6.36 -27.57
N ILE A 64 15.08 5.70 -28.63
CA ILE A 64 13.82 4.97 -28.69
C ILE A 64 14.14 3.48 -28.71
N ILE A 65 13.49 2.74 -27.81
CA ILE A 65 13.65 1.29 -27.66
C ILE A 65 12.29 0.65 -27.92
N HIS A 66 12.25 -0.32 -28.81
CA HIS A 66 11.08 -1.17 -29.03
C HIS A 66 11.44 -2.63 -28.81
N SER A 67 10.60 -3.35 -28.08
CA SER A 67 10.71 -4.81 -27.96
C SER A 67 9.66 -5.49 -28.83
N LYS A 68 9.98 -6.69 -29.32
CA LYS A 68 8.98 -7.61 -29.90
C LYS A 68 7.80 -7.89 -28.96
N SER A 69 8.01 -7.77 -27.66
CA SER A 69 6.98 -7.94 -26.62
C SER A 69 6.08 -6.71 -26.40
N LYS A 70 6.17 -5.69 -27.28
CA LYS A 70 5.46 -4.40 -27.19
C LYS A 70 5.82 -3.56 -25.95
N ASP A 71 6.92 -3.89 -25.28
CA ASP A 71 7.58 -2.98 -24.36
C ASP A 71 8.22 -1.85 -25.20
N SER A 72 8.20 -0.64 -24.67
CA SER A 72 8.79 0.53 -25.33
C SER A 72 9.36 1.51 -24.33
N ALA A 73 10.42 2.22 -24.72
CA ALA A 73 10.95 3.34 -23.95
C ALA A 73 11.39 4.45 -24.90
N SER A 74 11.15 5.70 -24.49
CA SER A 74 11.72 6.89 -25.12
C SER A 74 12.57 7.59 -24.08
N ILE A 75 13.80 7.97 -24.42
CA ILE A 75 14.74 8.59 -23.49
C ILE A 75 15.42 9.76 -24.17
N LYS A 76 15.26 10.97 -23.64
CA LYS A 76 15.83 12.18 -24.25
C LYS A 76 17.36 12.19 -24.21
N LYS A 77 17.96 11.79 -23.08
CA LYS A 77 19.41 11.77 -22.91
C LYS A 77 19.86 10.56 -22.11
N VAL A 78 20.84 9.83 -22.64
CA VAL A 78 21.64 8.84 -21.90
C VAL A 78 23.09 9.26 -22.01
N GLU A 79 23.80 9.31 -20.89
CA GLU A 79 25.22 9.60 -20.84
C GLU A 79 25.95 8.53 -20.02
N ILE A 80 26.98 7.95 -20.61
CA ILE A 80 27.83 6.93 -19.98
C ILE A 80 29.24 7.48 -19.94
N SER A 81 29.77 7.68 -18.75
CA SER A 81 31.06 8.35 -18.51
C SER A 81 32.04 7.44 -17.77
N GLY A 82 33.33 7.63 -18.06
CA GLY A 82 34.43 6.91 -17.41
C GLY A 82 34.48 5.43 -17.75
N ILE A 83 34.20 5.06 -19.00
CA ILE A 83 34.28 3.67 -19.46
C ILE A 83 35.75 3.19 -19.40
N SER A 84 36.01 2.13 -18.63
CA SER A 84 37.37 1.61 -18.45
C SER A 84 37.93 0.97 -19.72
N ILE A 85 39.00 1.57 -20.27
CA ILE A 85 39.64 1.16 -21.54
C ILE A 85 40.42 -0.15 -21.39
N ASN A 86 41.05 -0.39 -20.24
CA ASN A 86 41.81 -1.62 -19.95
C ASN A 86 40.93 -2.88 -19.99
N ASN A 87 39.62 -2.71 -19.86
CA ASN A 87 38.63 -3.78 -19.85
C ASN A 87 37.99 -4.05 -21.21
N LEU A 88 38.25 -3.23 -22.25
CA LEU A 88 37.87 -3.57 -23.63
C LEU A 88 38.59 -4.84 -24.13
N PHE A 89 39.73 -5.17 -23.53
CA PHE A 89 40.55 -6.35 -23.84
C PHE A 89 40.33 -7.51 -22.85
N SER A 90 39.67 -7.28 -21.71
CA SER A 90 39.28 -8.30 -20.73
C SER A 90 37.88 -8.79 -21.05
N LYS A 91 37.72 -10.07 -21.42
CA LYS A 91 36.49 -10.56 -22.07
C LYS A 91 35.19 -10.43 -21.23
N ASN A 92 35.25 -10.26 -19.89
CA ASN A 92 34.07 -10.48 -19.02
C ASN A 92 33.82 -9.45 -17.89
N ASN A 93 34.67 -8.46 -17.67
CA ASN A 93 34.51 -7.49 -16.56
C ASN A 93 34.49 -6.05 -17.09
N PHE A 94 33.39 -5.33 -16.87
CA PHE A 94 33.25 -3.94 -17.29
C PHE A 94 33.14 -3.02 -16.09
N GLU A 95 33.78 -1.85 -16.17
CA GLU A 95 33.67 -0.81 -15.15
C GLU A 95 33.30 0.51 -15.80
N ILE A 96 32.33 1.19 -15.20
CA ILE A 96 31.75 2.46 -15.64
C ILE A 96 31.73 3.40 -14.43
N GLU A 97 32.16 4.65 -14.60
CA GLU A 97 32.09 5.62 -13.51
C GLU A 97 30.65 6.11 -13.30
N LYS A 98 29.97 6.53 -14.37
CA LYS A 98 28.61 7.07 -14.25
C LYS A 98 27.72 6.70 -15.42
N ILE A 99 26.48 6.34 -15.13
CA ILE A 99 25.37 6.29 -16.08
C ILE A 99 24.36 7.36 -15.66
N TYR A 100 24.02 8.25 -16.58
CA TYR A 100 23.03 9.30 -16.38
C TYR A 100 21.90 9.15 -17.41
N VAL A 101 20.66 9.16 -16.94
CA VAL A 101 19.44 9.06 -17.75
C VAL A 101 18.53 10.22 -17.41
N GLU A 102 18.03 10.92 -18.42
CA GLU A 102 17.18 12.09 -18.23
C GLU A 102 15.98 12.09 -19.17
N ASN A 103 14.80 12.41 -18.61
CA ASN A 103 13.53 12.53 -19.32
C ASN A 103 13.24 11.25 -20.12
N GLY A 104 12.94 10.18 -19.38
CA GLY A 104 12.57 8.89 -19.94
C GLY A 104 11.07 8.62 -19.79
N ASP A 105 10.45 8.00 -20.78
CA ASP A 105 9.08 7.53 -20.73
C ASP A 105 9.06 6.05 -21.10
N GLY A 106 8.78 5.19 -20.11
CA GLY A 106 8.76 3.74 -20.25
C GLY A 106 7.35 3.16 -20.24
N TYR A 107 7.09 2.21 -21.12
CA TYR A 107 5.89 1.37 -21.11
C TYR A 107 6.29 -0.10 -21.12
N LEU A 108 5.87 -0.82 -20.08
CA LEU A 108 6.19 -2.23 -19.86
C LEU A 108 4.90 -3.05 -19.77
N ARG A 109 4.90 -4.27 -20.29
CA ARG A 109 3.79 -5.23 -20.14
C ARG A 109 4.25 -6.47 -19.40
N LYS A 110 3.35 -7.04 -18.60
CA LYS A 110 3.57 -8.36 -18.00
C LYS A 110 3.80 -9.40 -19.10
N LYS A 111 4.95 -10.06 -19.07
CA LYS A 111 5.28 -11.17 -19.99
C LYS A 111 4.60 -12.46 -19.51
N ASN A 112 4.07 -13.24 -20.46
CA ASN A 112 3.87 -14.68 -20.24
C ASN A 112 5.25 -15.33 -20.30
N SER A 113 5.60 -16.14 -19.30
CA SER A 113 6.92 -16.75 -19.14
C SER A 113 7.39 -17.43 -20.43
N ALA A 114 8.33 -16.80 -21.15
CA ALA A 114 8.98 -17.43 -22.29
C ALA A 114 10.06 -18.39 -21.80
N LYS A 115 10.17 -19.57 -22.43
CA LYS A 115 11.27 -20.51 -22.20
C LYS A 115 12.59 -19.82 -22.52
N LYS A 116 13.53 -19.82 -21.56
CA LYS A 116 14.89 -19.32 -21.74
C LYS A 116 15.64 -20.25 -22.69
N ASN A 117 16.13 -19.71 -23.81
CA ASN A 117 17.16 -20.38 -24.59
C ASN A 117 18.50 -20.24 -23.87
N ASN A 118 19.12 -21.38 -23.61
CA ASN A 118 20.41 -21.53 -22.95
C ASN A 118 21.53 -21.29 -23.96
N GLU A 119 22.09 -20.09 -23.95
CA GLU A 119 23.51 -19.83 -24.21
C GLU A 119 23.78 -18.35 -23.89
N GLN A 120 24.20 -18.05 -22.66
CA GLN A 120 24.51 -16.68 -22.24
C GLN A 120 25.88 -16.60 -21.61
N LYS A 121 26.69 -15.67 -22.13
CA LYS A 121 28.00 -15.33 -21.60
C LYS A 121 27.85 -14.66 -20.23
N ASN A 122 28.63 -15.14 -19.26
CA ASN A 122 28.69 -14.55 -17.92
C ASN A 122 29.54 -13.28 -17.96
N PHE A 123 28.95 -12.13 -17.66
CA PHE A 123 29.69 -10.88 -17.49
C PHE A 123 29.29 -10.18 -16.20
N LYS A 124 30.25 -9.43 -15.66
CA LYS A 124 30.08 -8.60 -14.46
C LYS A 124 30.30 -7.14 -14.85
N ILE A 125 29.31 -6.30 -14.55
CA ILE A 125 29.38 -4.86 -14.75
C ILE A 125 29.42 -4.20 -13.38
N LYS A 126 30.45 -3.39 -13.13
CA LYS A 126 30.53 -2.49 -11.98
C LYS A 126 30.27 -1.06 -12.43
N ILE A 127 29.35 -0.37 -11.79
CA ILE A 127 29.02 1.03 -12.07
C ILE A 127 29.14 1.81 -10.77
N LYS A 128 29.97 2.86 -10.70
CA LYS A 128 30.11 3.64 -9.46
C LYS A 128 28.86 4.45 -9.14
N GLU A 129 28.19 5.01 -10.16
CA GLU A 129 26.96 5.77 -9.99
C GLU A 129 25.97 5.55 -11.14
N ILE A 130 24.70 5.36 -10.81
CA ILE A 130 23.57 5.48 -11.74
C ILE A 130 22.68 6.61 -11.26
N GLU A 131 22.41 7.57 -12.12
CA GLU A 131 21.50 8.68 -11.87
C GLU A 131 20.40 8.71 -12.94
N VAL A 132 19.15 8.69 -12.50
CA VAL A 132 17.95 8.78 -13.34
C VAL A 132 17.16 9.99 -12.89
N LYS A 133 16.71 10.83 -13.83
CA LYS A 133 15.91 12.02 -13.56
C LYS A 133 14.71 12.13 -14.49
N ASN A 134 13.60 12.58 -13.90
CA ASN A 134 12.36 12.93 -14.60
C ASN A 134 11.88 11.79 -15.50
N THR A 135 11.87 10.57 -14.97
CA THR A 135 11.43 9.40 -15.74
C THR A 135 10.01 9.01 -15.37
N ASN A 136 9.17 8.74 -16.35
CA ASN A 136 7.84 8.19 -16.14
C ASN A 136 7.83 6.70 -16.51
N LEU A 137 7.02 5.93 -15.81
CA LEU A 137 6.84 4.50 -16.05
C LEU A 137 5.37 4.13 -16.02
N SER A 138 4.93 3.42 -17.06
CA SER A 138 3.65 2.75 -17.12
C SER A 138 3.86 1.24 -17.19
N TYR A 139 3.28 0.47 -16.28
CA TYR A 139 3.36 -0.98 -16.26
C TYR A 139 1.99 -1.61 -16.33
N ASN A 140 1.74 -2.39 -17.38
CA ASN A 140 0.48 -3.07 -17.56
C ASN A 140 0.52 -4.51 -17.03
N THR A 141 -0.31 -4.79 -16.01
CA THR A 141 -0.38 -6.08 -15.33
C THR A 141 -1.15 -7.14 -16.12
N ALA A 142 -2.05 -6.74 -17.01
CA ALA A 142 -2.84 -7.58 -17.89
C ALA A 142 -3.39 -6.78 -19.08
N VAL A 143 -3.65 -7.39 -20.23
CA VAL A 143 -4.02 -6.67 -21.47
C VAL A 143 -5.21 -5.71 -21.32
N GLU A 144 -6.18 -6.05 -20.47
CA GLU A 144 -7.45 -5.31 -20.28
C GLU A 144 -7.49 -4.44 -19.01
N LYS A 145 -6.40 -4.36 -18.25
CA LYS A 145 -6.35 -3.52 -17.04
C LYS A 145 -5.68 -2.18 -17.34
N GLU A 146 -6.20 -1.14 -16.69
CA GLU A 146 -5.50 0.13 -16.62
C GLU A 146 -4.09 -0.08 -16.04
N PRO A 147 -3.05 0.54 -16.63
CA PRO A 147 -1.68 0.35 -16.21
C PRO A 147 -1.42 1.02 -14.86
N ILE A 148 -0.45 0.47 -14.12
CA ILE A 148 0.19 1.16 -13.01
C ILE A 148 0.99 2.32 -13.60
N LYS A 149 0.83 3.52 -13.08
CA LYS A 149 1.55 4.72 -13.52
C LYS A 149 2.40 5.27 -12.39
N VAL A 150 3.59 5.73 -12.74
CA VAL A 150 4.53 6.39 -11.83
C VAL A 150 5.20 7.52 -12.61
N GLU A 151 5.16 8.73 -12.07
CA GLU A 151 5.71 9.91 -12.73
C GLU A 151 6.92 10.45 -11.96
N ASN A 152 7.72 11.28 -12.64
CA ASN A 152 8.84 12.02 -12.06
C ASN A 152 9.79 11.14 -11.21
N ILE A 153 10.10 9.94 -11.69
CA ILE A 153 11.04 9.03 -11.04
C ILE A 153 12.43 9.67 -11.08
N GLY A 154 13.01 9.80 -9.90
CA GLY A 154 14.40 10.17 -9.68
C GLY A 154 15.08 9.06 -8.89
N VAL A 155 16.22 8.57 -9.37
CA VAL A 155 16.97 7.50 -8.68
C VAL A 155 18.45 7.83 -8.72
N ILE A 156 19.11 7.73 -7.57
CA ILE A 156 20.58 7.74 -7.47
C ILE A 156 20.99 6.45 -6.78
N LEU A 157 21.82 5.66 -7.46
CA LEU A 157 22.42 4.44 -6.92
C LEU A 157 23.94 4.58 -6.94
N ASN A 158 24.60 4.10 -5.89
CA ASN A 158 26.06 4.03 -5.83
C ASN A 158 26.56 2.60 -5.68
N GLU A 159 27.75 2.36 -6.25
CA GLU A 159 28.46 1.07 -6.26
C GLU A 159 27.55 -0.08 -6.71
N VAL A 160 27.01 0.05 -7.92
CA VAL A 160 26.11 -0.93 -8.53
C VAL A 160 26.91 -2.07 -9.14
N ILE A 161 26.48 -3.29 -8.87
CA ILE A 161 27.04 -4.51 -9.45
C ILE A 161 25.92 -5.27 -10.14
N ILE A 162 26.09 -5.51 -11.44
CA ILE A 162 25.19 -6.31 -12.28
C ILE A 162 25.92 -7.59 -12.68
N ASN A 163 25.36 -8.74 -12.31
CA ASN A 163 25.88 -10.05 -12.71
C ASN A 163 24.87 -10.75 -13.60
N THR A 164 25.24 -11.12 -14.83
CA THR A 164 24.31 -11.83 -15.73
C THR A 164 24.26 -13.34 -15.55
N ASN A 165 25.01 -13.86 -14.57
CA ASN A 165 24.92 -15.27 -14.20
C ASN A 165 23.56 -15.55 -13.54
N HIS A 166 22.68 -16.23 -14.29
CA HIS A 166 21.34 -16.60 -13.85
C HIS A 166 21.30 -17.58 -12.67
N ASN A 167 22.41 -18.22 -12.30
CA ASN A 167 22.50 -19.09 -11.12
C ASN A 167 22.67 -18.29 -9.81
N LEU A 168 22.93 -16.98 -9.89
CA LEU A 168 22.97 -16.13 -8.70
C LEU A 168 21.56 -15.72 -8.30
N LYS A 169 21.24 -15.90 -7.01
CA LYS A 169 19.96 -15.43 -6.41
C LYS A 169 19.74 -13.92 -6.57
N GLN A 170 20.80 -13.13 -6.79
CA GLN A 170 20.72 -11.68 -6.89
C GLN A 170 21.60 -11.16 -8.05
N VAL A 171 20.94 -10.80 -9.15
CA VAL A 171 21.54 -10.31 -10.41
C VAL A 171 21.95 -8.83 -10.30
N PHE A 172 21.42 -8.09 -9.32
CA PHE A 172 21.60 -6.65 -9.15
C PHE A 172 21.84 -6.27 -7.68
N LYS A 173 22.92 -5.54 -7.39
CA LYS A 173 23.29 -5.06 -6.04
C LYS A 173 23.69 -3.59 -6.09
N TYR A 174 23.50 -2.87 -4.98
CA TYR A 174 23.90 -1.47 -4.80
C TYR A 174 24.24 -1.18 -3.33
N GLU A 175 25.11 -0.20 -3.08
CA GLU A 175 25.50 0.21 -1.73
C GLU A 175 24.70 1.39 -1.18
N LYS A 176 24.19 2.29 -2.03
CA LYS A 176 23.34 3.41 -1.60
C LYS A 176 22.23 3.60 -2.61
N ILE A 177 21.09 4.05 -2.12
CA ILE A 177 19.92 4.39 -2.93
C ILE A 177 19.30 5.67 -2.38
N LEU A 178 18.98 6.59 -3.30
CA LEU A 178 18.04 7.67 -3.10
C LEU A 178 17.00 7.54 -4.20
N LEU A 179 15.74 7.39 -3.83
CA LEU A 179 14.63 7.26 -4.77
C LEU A 179 13.59 8.33 -4.45
N THR A 180 13.10 8.98 -5.49
CA THR A 180 11.94 9.85 -5.46
C THR A 180 11.00 9.47 -6.59
N ALA A 181 9.70 9.57 -6.35
CA ALA A 181 8.69 9.41 -7.39
C ALA A 181 7.45 10.22 -7.00
N GLU A 182 6.68 10.63 -7.99
CA GLU A 182 5.45 11.40 -7.81
C GLU A 182 4.29 10.75 -8.59
N ASN A 183 3.06 11.12 -8.23
CA ASN A 183 1.82 10.68 -8.90
C ASN A 183 1.77 9.18 -9.21
N ILE A 184 1.98 8.35 -8.19
CA ILE A 184 1.87 6.89 -8.33
C ILE A 184 0.39 6.54 -8.34
N GLU A 185 -0.07 5.86 -9.38
CA GLU A 185 -1.44 5.39 -9.51
C GLU A 185 -1.47 3.87 -9.76
N LEU A 186 -2.26 3.17 -8.96
CA LEU A 186 -2.46 1.73 -9.03
C LEU A 186 -3.96 1.42 -9.04
N PRO A 187 -4.53 1.08 -10.20
CA PRO A 187 -5.90 0.57 -10.29
C PRO A 187 -6.01 -0.75 -9.53
N ILE A 188 -6.76 -0.78 -8.43
CA ILE A 188 -6.99 -2.01 -7.64
C ILE A 188 -7.98 -2.91 -8.39
N ASN A 189 -9.06 -2.30 -8.87
CA ASN A 189 -10.10 -2.94 -9.68
C ASN A 189 -10.87 -1.86 -10.48
N ASN A 190 -11.98 -2.23 -11.12
CA ASN A 190 -12.75 -1.36 -12.02
C ASN A 190 -13.41 -0.14 -11.32
N HIS A 191 -13.40 -0.07 -9.99
CA HIS A 191 -14.04 1.00 -9.23
C HIS A 191 -13.18 1.55 -8.08
N LEU A 192 -12.01 0.97 -7.79
CA LEU A 192 -11.09 1.42 -6.73
C LEU A 192 -9.71 1.71 -7.29
N ASN A 193 -9.15 2.85 -6.90
CA ASN A 193 -7.80 3.26 -7.27
C ASN A 193 -6.98 3.58 -6.01
N PHE A 194 -5.73 3.13 -5.99
CA PHE A 194 -4.73 3.49 -5.01
C PHE A 194 -3.82 4.59 -5.58
N LYS A 195 -3.54 5.61 -4.78
CA LYS A 195 -2.67 6.72 -5.18
C LYS A 195 -1.66 7.08 -4.10
N ILE A 196 -0.50 7.56 -4.53
CA ILE A 196 0.49 8.22 -3.68
C ILE A 196 1.01 9.44 -4.44
N ASP A 197 0.89 10.63 -3.86
CA ASP A 197 1.37 11.84 -4.52
C ASP A 197 2.90 11.89 -4.56
N LYS A 198 3.57 11.46 -3.48
CA LYS A 198 5.03 11.51 -3.40
C LYS A 198 5.62 10.39 -2.56
N ILE A 199 6.66 9.74 -3.09
CA ILE A 199 7.55 8.85 -2.34
C ILE A 199 8.95 9.44 -2.28
N LYS A 200 9.59 9.33 -1.12
CA LYS A 200 11.04 9.46 -0.93
C LYS A 200 11.55 8.23 -0.19
N ALA A 201 12.57 7.58 -0.72
CA ALA A 201 13.15 6.40 -0.10
C ALA A 201 14.68 6.46 -0.12
N ASN A 202 15.28 5.94 0.94
CA ASN A 202 16.71 5.66 1.02
C ASN A 202 16.92 4.36 1.82
N LYS A 203 18.16 4.05 2.19
CA LYS A 203 18.46 2.84 2.97
C LYS A 203 17.87 2.82 4.39
N GLN A 204 17.58 3.98 4.96
CA GLN A 204 17.11 4.10 6.34
C GLN A 204 15.59 4.16 6.43
N TYR A 205 14.94 4.89 5.51
CA TYR A 205 13.50 5.09 5.58
C TYR A 205 12.84 5.16 4.19
N ILE A 206 11.54 4.89 4.18
CA ILE A 206 10.61 5.19 3.09
C ILE A 206 9.55 6.14 3.65
N LYS A 207 9.35 7.28 3.00
CA LYS A 207 8.28 8.22 3.30
C LYS A 207 7.36 8.33 2.09
N ALA A 208 6.09 7.99 2.26
CA ALA A 208 5.02 8.27 1.31
C ALA A 208 4.16 9.42 1.85
N SER A 209 3.78 10.36 1.00
CA SER A 209 2.94 11.52 1.34
C SER A 209 1.67 11.51 0.51
N ASN A 210 0.55 11.89 1.12
CA ASN A 210 -0.79 11.88 0.52
C ASN A 210 -1.11 10.52 -0.12
N VAL A 211 -1.20 9.50 0.73
CA VAL A 211 -1.55 8.14 0.30
C VAL A 211 -3.07 8.00 0.35
N GLY A 212 -3.68 7.43 -0.69
CA GLY A 212 -5.13 7.28 -0.72
C GLY A 212 -5.64 6.03 -1.43
N ILE A 213 -6.83 5.59 -1.01
CA ILE A 213 -7.63 4.58 -1.71
C ILE A 213 -9.00 5.20 -1.95
N LYS A 214 -9.37 5.40 -3.21
CA LYS A 214 -10.61 6.10 -3.57
C LYS A 214 -11.45 5.27 -4.51
N THR A 215 -12.75 5.29 -4.26
CA THR A 215 -13.75 4.80 -5.20
C THR A 215 -13.88 5.79 -6.35
N LEU A 216 -13.76 5.31 -7.58
CA LEU A 216 -13.82 6.14 -8.79
C LEU A 216 -15.20 6.79 -9.00
N TYR A 217 -16.25 6.15 -8.48
CA TYR A 217 -17.63 6.61 -8.59
C TYR A 217 -18.10 7.28 -7.30
N SER A 218 -19.08 8.19 -7.42
CA SER A 218 -19.81 8.70 -6.25
C SER A 218 -20.60 7.57 -5.55
N LYS A 219 -20.99 7.79 -4.28
CA LYS A 219 -21.80 6.81 -3.51
C LYS A 219 -23.04 6.31 -4.27
N LYS A 220 -23.72 7.22 -5.00
CA LYS A 220 -24.92 6.93 -5.81
C LYS A 220 -24.56 6.23 -7.13
N GLU A 221 -23.50 6.69 -7.79
CA GLU A 221 -23.11 6.15 -9.09
C GLU A 221 -22.56 4.72 -8.98
N LEU A 222 -21.78 4.41 -7.92
CA LEU A 222 -21.26 3.07 -7.67
C LEU A 222 -22.37 2.00 -7.74
N GLN A 223 -23.56 2.31 -7.24
CA GLN A 223 -24.69 1.37 -7.16
C GLN A 223 -25.21 0.94 -8.55
N LYS A 224 -24.88 1.68 -9.60
CA LYS A 224 -25.20 1.31 -10.99
C LYS A 224 -24.19 0.31 -11.58
N HIS A 225 -23.00 0.22 -10.98
CA HIS A 225 -21.90 -0.62 -11.45
C HIS A 225 -21.74 -1.91 -10.64
N VAL A 226 -22.53 -2.12 -9.58
CA VAL A 226 -22.45 -3.29 -8.71
C VAL A 226 -23.82 -3.94 -8.52
N THR A 227 -23.83 -5.27 -8.42
CA THR A 227 -25.04 -6.08 -8.24
C THR A 227 -25.21 -6.62 -6.82
N VAL A 228 -24.16 -6.51 -6.00
CA VAL A 228 -24.12 -6.92 -4.58
C VAL A 228 -23.59 -5.78 -3.73
N GLN A 229 -23.75 -5.88 -2.41
CA GLN A 229 -23.21 -4.88 -1.47
C GLN A 229 -21.69 -4.73 -1.64
N THR A 230 -21.29 -3.60 -2.21
CA THR A 230 -19.90 -3.19 -2.38
C THR A 230 -19.68 -1.90 -1.62
N ASP A 231 -18.60 -1.86 -0.84
CA ASP A 231 -18.27 -0.72 -0.02
C ASP A 231 -17.73 0.42 -0.88
N TRP A 232 -18.32 1.60 -0.73
CA TRP A 232 -17.71 2.84 -1.20
C TRP A 232 -16.67 3.25 -0.17
N ILE A 233 -15.42 3.41 -0.61
CA ILE A 233 -14.26 3.69 0.22
C ILE A 233 -13.64 5.01 -0.24
N ASN A 234 -13.35 5.89 0.72
CA ASN A 234 -12.45 7.03 0.57
C ASN A 234 -11.48 7.05 1.74
N LEU A 235 -10.23 6.70 1.49
CA LEU A 235 -9.12 6.77 2.43
C LEU A 235 -8.16 7.86 1.96
N ASP A 236 -7.81 8.76 2.86
CA ASP A 236 -6.79 9.78 2.69
C ASP A 236 -5.82 9.72 3.89
N ILE A 237 -4.52 9.64 3.65
CA ILE A 237 -3.48 9.59 4.68
C ILE A 237 -2.44 10.67 4.36
N ASP A 238 -2.16 11.56 5.31
CA ASP A 238 -1.19 12.64 5.15
C ASP A 238 0.22 12.09 4.88
N SER A 239 0.70 11.17 5.72
CA SER A 239 1.96 10.49 5.43
C SER A 239 2.10 9.12 6.09
N ILE A 240 2.89 8.27 5.44
CA ILE A 240 3.37 7.00 5.95
C ILE A 240 4.89 7.06 6.03
N LEU A 241 5.45 6.69 7.18
CA LEU A 241 6.89 6.54 7.39
C LEU A 241 7.20 5.08 7.71
N ILE A 242 8.17 4.49 7.02
CA ILE A 242 8.64 3.13 7.24
C ILE A 242 10.14 3.20 7.52
N ASP A 243 10.57 2.76 8.70
CA ASP A 243 11.96 2.75 9.10
C ASP A 243 12.57 1.35 8.96
N LYS A 244 13.82 1.30 8.48
CA LYS A 244 14.61 0.08 8.29
C LYS A 244 13.90 -0.97 7.44
N TYR A 245 13.27 -0.54 6.35
CA TYR A 245 12.67 -1.47 5.39
C TYR A 245 13.72 -2.44 4.83
N GLN A 246 13.39 -3.73 4.83
CA GLN A 246 14.19 -4.78 4.22
C GLN A 246 13.33 -5.67 3.34
N HIS A 247 13.97 -6.22 2.32
CA HIS A 247 13.38 -7.21 1.45
C HIS A 247 14.25 -8.46 1.46
N ASN A 248 13.67 -9.56 1.90
CA ASN A 248 14.31 -10.85 2.07
C ASN A 248 13.49 -11.96 1.42
N THR A 249 13.86 -13.22 1.65
CA THR A 249 13.10 -14.39 1.19
C THR A 249 12.91 -15.34 2.35
N TYR A 250 11.70 -15.88 2.51
CA TYR A 250 11.35 -16.89 3.49
C TYR A 250 10.62 -18.04 2.81
N ARG A 251 11.19 -19.26 2.84
CA ARG A 251 10.63 -20.46 2.19
C ARG A 251 10.12 -20.17 0.77
N ASP A 252 11.01 -19.63 -0.07
CA ASP A 252 10.76 -19.22 -1.47
C ASP A 252 9.69 -18.14 -1.69
N SER A 253 9.17 -17.53 -0.61
CA SER A 253 8.26 -16.39 -0.66
C SER A 253 9.03 -15.09 -0.42
N ALA A 254 8.65 -14.02 -1.13
CA ALA A 254 9.11 -12.67 -0.83
C ALA A 254 8.76 -12.32 0.62
N LEU A 255 9.73 -11.80 1.38
CA LEU A 255 9.55 -11.33 2.75
C LEU A 255 9.80 -9.82 2.81
N TYR A 256 8.80 -9.07 3.27
CA TYR A 256 8.86 -7.63 3.49
C TYR A 256 8.93 -7.35 4.97
N GLU A 257 9.98 -6.63 5.39
CA GLU A 257 10.24 -6.39 6.80
C GLU A 257 10.41 -4.90 7.08
N ALA A 258 9.92 -4.46 8.23
CA ALA A 258 10.14 -3.12 8.75
C ALA A 258 10.14 -3.15 10.28
N ASN A 259 11.01 -2.36 10.90
CA ASN A 259 11.00 -2.22 12.36
C ASN A 259 9.85 -1.32 12.81
N ASN A 260 9.73 -0.13 12.22
CA ASN A 260 8.69 0.83 12.59
C ASN A 260 7.93 1.29 11.35
N LEU A 261 6.60 1.33 11.47
CA LEU A 261 5.71 1.92 10.49
C LEU A 261 4.82 2.96 11.20
N LYS A 262 4.77 4.19 10.70
CA LYS A 262 3.89 5.23 11.24
C LYS A 262 2.93 5.73 10.18
N ILE A 263 1.65 5.81 10.52
CA ILE A 263 0.57 6.37 9.70
C ILE A 263 0.08 7.64 10.40
N PHE A 264 0.26 8.78 9.76
CA PHE A 264 -0.15 10.07 10.29
C PHE A 264 -1.44 10.55 9.64
N LYS A 265 -2.41 10.95 10.46
CA LYS A 265 -3.65 11.63 10.05
C LYS A 265 -4.39 10.89 8.94
N GLY A 266 -4.61 9.59 9.12
CA GLY A 266 -5.47 8.82 8.25
C GLY A 266 -6.93 9.21 8.44
N ASN A 267 -7.66 9.43 7.37
CA ASN A 267 -9.10 9.67 7.37
C ASN A 267 -9.75 8.68 6.41
N ILE A 268 -10.52 7.73 6.96
CA ILE A 268 -11.24 6.74 6.16
C ILE A 268 -12.75 6.95 6.32
N GLU A 269 -13.43 7.05 5.18
CA GLU A 269 -14.89 6.97 5.10
C GLU A 269 -15.27 5.71 4.32
N ILE A 270 -16.11 4.89 4.95
CA ILE A 270 -16.68 3.69 4.35
C ILE A 270 -18.20 3.88 4.34
N TYR A 271 -18.80 3.75 3.16
CA TYR A 271 -20.25 3.79 2.99
C TYR A 271 -20.74 2.48 2.38
N LYS A 272 -21.73 1.86 3.05
CA LYS A 272 -22.34 0.60 2.63
C LYS A 272 -23.81 0.80 2.32
N ASN A 273 -24.21 0.48 1.10
CA ASN A 273 -25.62 0.41 0.72
C ASN A 273 -26.16 -0.99 1.04
N LYS A 274 -26.98 -1.12 2.08
CA LYS A 274 -27.57 -2.40 2.50
C LYS A 274 -28.83 -2.79 1.72
N LEU A 275 -29.25 -1.98 0.76
CA LEU A 275 -30.40 -2.28 -0.11
C LEU A 275 -30.09 -3.30 -1.22
N LEU A 276 -28.81 -3.58 -1.48
CA LEU A 276 -28.38 -4.61 -2.42
C LEU A 276 -28.25 -5.99 -1.73
N PRO A 277 -28.32 -7.08 -2.49
CA PRO A 277 -28.04 -8.43 -1.98
C PRO A 277 -26.63 -8.54 -1.39
N GLU A 278 -26.50 -9.31 -0.33
CA GLU A 278 -25.21 -9.51 0.33
C GLU A 278 -24.31 -10.45 -0.46
N PRO A 279 -22.99 -10.21 -0.47
CA PRO A 279 -22.05 -11.15 -1.05
C PRO A 279 -21.96 -12.41 -0.17
N THR A 280 -21.99 -13.59 -0.79
CA THR A 280 -21.94 -14.89 -0.09
C THR A 280 -20.51 -15.39 0.18
N LYS A 281 -19.51 -14.53 -0.02
CA LYS A 281 -18.09 -14.91 0.07
C LYS A 281 -17.64 -15.00 1.54
N TYR A 282 -16.97 -16.09 1.87
CA TYR A 282 -16.28 -16.26 3.15
C TYR A 282 -15.28 -15.13 3.43
N LYS A 283 -15.31 -14.58 4.66
CA LYS A 283 -14.40 -13.54 5.13
C LYS A 283 -13.52 -14.07 6.26
N PRO A 284 -12.19 -14.24 6.06
CA PRO A 284 -11.28 -14.74 7.10
C PRO A 284 -11.16 -13.75 8.27
N LEU A 285 -10.83 -14.27 9.46
CA LEU A 285 -10.28 -13.43 10.55
C LEU A 285 -8.87 -12.96 10.20
N TYR A 286 -8.40 -11.91 10.87
CA TYR A 286 -7.13 -11.28 10.55
C TYR A 286 -5.92 -12.21 10.72
N SER A 287 -5.93 -13.09 11.73
CA SER A 287 -4.91 -14.15 11.90
C SER A 287 -4.78 -15.02 10.65
N LYS A 288 -5.90 -15.53 10.12
CA LYS A 288 -5.95 -16.34 8.90
C LYS A 288 -5.61 -15.53 7.65
N ALA A 289 -6.08 -14.28 7.58
CA ALA A 289 -5.79 -13.39 6.47
C ALA A 289 -4.29 -13.10 6.35
N LEU A 290 -3.61 -12.82 7.48
CA LEU A 290 -2.16 -12.62 7.55
C LEU A 290 -1.39 -13.90 7.20
N ARG A 291 -1.78 -15.05 7.77
CA ARG A 291 -1.16 -16.34 7.43
C ARG A 291 -1.17 -16.65 5.93
N ASN A 292 -2.27 -16.31 5.26
CA ASN A 292 -2.55 -16.70 3.88
C ASN A 292 -2.17 -15.62 2.85
N LEU A 293 -1.41 -14.59 3.25
CA LEU A 293 -0.87 -13.62 2.31
C LEU A 293 -0.01 -14.33 1.24
N PRO A 294 -0.05 -13.87 -0.02
CA PRO A 294 0.76 -14.44 -1.11
C PRO A 294 2.26 -14.07 -1.00
N PHE A 295 2.63 -13.33 0.04
CA PHE A 295 3.97 -12.95 0.43
C PHE A 295 4.07 -12.98 1.96
N LYS A 296 5.29 -12.87 2.47
CA LYS A 296 5.54 -12.75 3.90
C LYS A 296 5.79 -11.30 4.29
N LEU A 297 5.37 -11.00 5.50
CA LEU A 297 5.36 -9.70 6.14
C LEU A 297 5.83 -9.86 7.58
N ASN A 298 6.69 -8.95 8.01
CA ASN A 298 7.15 -8.78 9.39
C ASN A 298 7.26 -7.29 9.72
N ILE A 299 6.28 -6.74 10.41
CA ILE A 299 6.34 -5.36 10.93
C ILE A 299 6.36 -5.45 12.45
N GLU A 300 7.49 -5.05 13.06
CA GLU A 300 7.64 -5.15 14.51
C GLU A 300 6.69 -4.19 15.23
N HIS A 301 6.66 -2.93 14.82
CA HIS A 301 5.85 -1.89 15.42
C HIS A 301 5.13 -1.04 14.38
N LEU A 302 3.82 -0.85 14.55
CA LEU A 302 3.01 0.07 13.74
C LEU A 302 2.26 1.05 14.64
N GLU A 303 2.38 2.35 14.35
CA GLU A 303 1.64 3.42 15.00
C GLU A 303 0.66 4.08 14.02
N ILE A 304 -0.60 4.24 14.42
CA ILE A 304 -1.59 5.11 13.77
C ILE A 304 -1.76 6.32 14.68
N ILE A 305 -1.62 7.52 14.12
CA ILE A 305 -1.57 8.76 14.91
C ILE A 305 -2.61 9.74 14.42
N ASN A 306 -3.45 10.22 15.34
CA ASN A 306 -4.44 11.27 15.15
C ASN A 306 -5.30 11.08 13.88
N SER A 307 -5.94 9.91 13.78
CA SER A 307 -6.71 9.49 12.61
C SER A 307 -8.22 9.57 12.86
N ARG A 308 -9.02 9.40 11.81
CA ARG A 308 -10.48 9.43 11.83
C ARG A 308 -11.06 8.28 11.01
N ILE A 309 -12.09 7.66 11.55
CA ILE A 309 -12.83 6.57 10.90
C ILE A 309 -14.30 6.97 10.87
N LYS A 310 -14.92 6.98 9.69
CA LYS A 310 -16.36 7.15 9.51
C LYS A 310 -16.93 5.95 8.78
N TYR A 311 -17.96 5.35 9.36
CA TYR A 311 -18.72 4.27 8.75
C TYR A 311 -20.17 4.69 8.59
N ALA A 312 -20.72 4.50 7.40
CA ALA A 312 -22.07 4.90 7.05
C ALA A 312 -22.84 3.74 6.43
N GLU A 313 -24.09 3.53 6.85
CA GLU A 313 -24.97 2.52 6.29
C GLU A 313 -26.26 3.13 5.79
N ARG A 314 -26.68 2.76 4.58
CA ARG A 314 -28.02 3.06 4.08
C ARG A 314 -28.85 1.80 4.05
N VAL A 315 -29.92 1.78 4.86
CA VAL A 315 -30.85 0.64 4.95
C VAL A 315 -32.23 0.91 4.36
N LYS A 316 -32.57 2.18 4.09
CA LYS A 316 -33.85 2.61 3.52
C LYS A 316 -33.64 3.51 2.31
N ASN A 317 -34.66 3.57 1.47
CA ASN A 317 -34.71 4.51 0.36
C ASN A 317 -35.14 5.89 0.87
N TYR A 318 -34.46 6.95 0.41
CA TYR A 318 -34.79 8.37 0.65
C TYR A 318 -34.56 8.90 2.08
N GLU A 319 -33.92 8.14 2.97
CA GLU A 319 -33.46 8.62 4.27
C GLU A 319 -31.92 8.82 4.27
N GLU A 320 -31.45 9.69 5.17
CA GLU A 320 -30.02 9.88 5.41
C GLU A 320 -29.38 8.57 5.94
N PRO A 321 -28.14 8.24 5.53
CA PRO A 321 -27.44 7.07 6.05
C PRO A 321 -27.16 7.20 7.55
N GLY A 322 -27.26 6.09 8.28
CA GLY A 322 -26.81 6.04 9.67
C GLY A 322 -25.30 6.02 9.77
N ASN A 323 -24.72 6.89 10.60
CA ASN A 323 -23.26 7.08 10.68
C ASN A 323 -22.69 6.76 12.05
N ILE A 324 -21.52 6.14 12.06
CA ILE A 324 -20.63 5.98 13.21
C ILE A 324 -19.33 6.69 12.91
N VAL A 325 -18.81 7.44 13.87
CA VAL A 325 -17.55 8.17 13.76
C VAL A 325 -16.64 7.84 14.95
N PHE A 326 -15.36 7.63 14.66
CA PHE A 326 -14.28 7.66 15.62
C PHE A 326 -13.30 8.76 15.22
N THR A 327 -12.99 9.67 16.13
CA THR A 327 -11.99 10.72 15.97
C THR A 327 -10.83 10.50 16.95
N GLU A 328 -9.73 11.24 16.76
CA GLU A 328 -8.52 11.12 17.57
C GLU A 328 -8.03 9.67 17.70
N VAL A 329 -8.17 8.89 16.62
CA VAL A 329 -7.81 7.48 16.59
C VAL A 329 -6.30 7.37 16.64
N ASN A 330 -5.81 6.83 17.76
CA ASN A 330 -4.42 6.49 17.99
C ASN A 330 -4.34 4.99 18.25
N SER A 331 -3.42 4.29 17.57
CA SER A 331 -3.26 2.84 17.76
C SER A 331 -1.80 2.44 17.71
N THR A 332 -1.45 1.47 18.54
CA THR A 332 -0.19 0.73 18.45
C THR A 332 -0.50 -0.72 18.09
N ILE A 333 0.24 -1.26 17.12
CA ILE A 333 0.12 -2.63 16.68
C ILE A 333 1.52 -3.25 16.72
N GLU A 334 1.68 -4.25 17.57
CA GLU A 334 2.92 -5.01 17.70
C GLU A 334 2.85 -6.30 16.89
N ASN A 335 3.96 -6.64 16.25
CA ASN A 335 4.22 -7.93 15.62
C ASN A 335 3.16 -8.31 14.56
N ILE A 336 3.01 -7.48 13.51
CA ILE A 336 2.24 -7.84 12.33
C ILE A 336 3.07 -8.82 11.50
N ASN A 337 2.77 -10.11 11.65
CA ASN A 337 3.56 -11.18 11.06
C ASN A 337 2.70 -12.16 10.25
N SER A 338 3.34 -12.92 9.37
CA SER A 338 2.70 -13.95 8.51
C SER A 338 3.53 -15.24 8.39
N MET A 339 4.63 -15.32 9.12
CA MET A 339 5.54 -16.46 9.18
C MET A 339 5.24 -17.29 10.43
N GLU A 340 5.37 -18.61 10.31
CA GLU A 340 5.12 -19.53 11.43
C GLU A 340 6.16 -19.37 12.54
N GLY A 341 5.72 -19.54 13.79
CA GLY A 341 6.58 -19.44 14.98
C GLY A 341 6.74 -18.02 15.53
N ASN A 342 6.23 -17.00 14.85
CA ASN A 342 6.20 -15.64 15.36
C ASN A 342 4.92 -15.43 16.17
N GLY A 343 5.06 -14.91 17.39
CA GLY A 343 4.02 -14.92 18.42
C GLY A 343 2.81 -14.04 18.15
N GLU A 344 2.21 -13.55 19.23
CA GLU A 344 0.95 -12.80 19.19
C GLU A 344 1.07 -11.43 18.50
N THR A 345 0.05 -11.05 17.73
CA THR A 345 -0.18 -9.68 17.25
C THR A 345 -1.06 -8.95 18.26
N LYS A 346 -0.54 -7.88 18.84
CA LYS A 346 -1.23 -7.08 19.87
C LYS A 346 -1.60 -5.72 19.31
N ILE A 347 -2.85 -5.33 19.52
CA ILE A 347 -3.42 -4.10 18.99
C ILE A 347 -4.04 -3.33 20.17
N GLU A 348 -3.58 -2.11 20.39
CA GLU A 348 -4.19 -1.17 21.31
C GLU A 348 -4.73 0.02 20.52
N ILE A 349 -5.96 0.43 20.81
CA ILE A 349 -6.65 1.55 20.16
C ILE A 349 -7.19 2.47 21.25
N ASN A 350 -6.96 3.77 21.09
CA ASN A 350 -7.56 4.84 21.88
C ASN A 350 -8.19 5.84 20.90
N SER A 351 -9.40 6.31 21.19
CA SER A 351 -10.14 7.22 20.30
C SER A 351 -11.31 7.91 21.01
N LYS A 352 -11.95 8.85 20.31
CA LYS A 352 -13.23 9.45 20.66
C LYS A 352 -14.34 8.86 19.79
N PHE A 353 -15.25 8.11 20.38
CA PHE A 353 -16.44 7.59 19.72
C PHE A 353 -17.53 8.66 19.66
N MET A 354 -18.16 8.80 18.49
CA MET A 354 -19.14 9.85 18.18
C MET A 354 -18.66 11.24 18.64
N ASP A 355 -17.39 11.53 18.33
CA ASP A 355 -16.69 12.79 18.59
C ASP A 355 -16.46 13.17 20.06
N ASN A 356 -16.91 12.38 21.03
CA ASN A 356 -16.83 12.75 22.46
C ASN A 356 -16.46 11.61 23.42
N ALA A 357 -17.07 10.44 23.27
CA ALA A 357 -16.96 9.38 24.26
C ALA A 357 -15.58 8.72 24.21
N ASP A 358 -14.91 8.59 25.35
CA ASP A 358 -13.61 7.93 25.42
C ASP A 358 -13.78 6.45 25.08
N PHE A 359 -13.05 5.96 24.07
CA PHE A 359 -13.06 4.55 23.67
C PHE A 359 -11.65 3.98 23.67
N LYS A 360 -11.48 2.87 24.39
CA LYS A 360 -10.26 2.06 24.40
C LYS A 360 -10.57 0.61 24.03
N LEU A 361 -9.73 0.02 23.19
CA LEU A 361 -9.80 -1.39 22.82
C LEU A 361 -8.42 -2.01 22.86
N LEU A 362 -8.31 -3.15 23.56
CA LEU A 362 -7.19 -4.08 23.44
C LEU A 362 -7.67 -5.30 22.67
N TRP A 363 -6.95 -5.64 21.62
CA TRP A 363 -7.23 -6.76 20.75
C TRP A 363 -5.98 -7.58 20.54
N ASN A 364 -6.07 -8.90 20.73
CA ASN A 364 -4.95 -9.80 20.57
C ASN A 364 -5.33 -11.04 19.76
N PHE A 365 -4.41 -11.55 18.94
CA PHE A 365 -4.56 -12.84 18.27
C PHE A 365 -3.18 -13.45 17.95
N ASP A 366 -3.14 -14.77 17.77
CA ASP A 366 -1.92 -15.48 17.35
C ASP A 366 -2.10 -16.06 15.94
N ILE A 367 -1.17 -15.72 15.04
CA ILE A 367 -1.17 -16.25 13.68
C ILE A 367 -0.91 -17.76 13.66
N ASN A 368 -0.26 -18.35 14.66
CA ASN A 368 -0.01 -19.79 14.72
C ASN A 368 -1.26 -20.57 15.14
N ASN A 369 -2.21 -19.91 15.82
CA ASN A 369 -3.45 -20.54 16.24
C ASN A 369 -4.39 -20.78 15.06
N LYS A 370 -4.45 -22.02 14.56
CA LYS A 370 -5.26 -22.38 13.40
C LYS A 370 -6.77 -22.34 13.64
N ALA A 371 -7.22 -22.29 14.90
CA ALA A 371 -8.63 -22.05 15.25
C ALA A 371 -8.99 -20.55 15.23
N ASP A 372 -8.00 -19.68 14.97
CA ASP A 372 -8.16 -18.23 14.83
C ASP A 372 -8.76 -17.58 16.09
N PHE A 373 -8.29 -18.02 17.26
CA PHE A 373 -8.65 -17.39 18.52
C PHE A 373 -8.15 -15.95 18.59
N PHE A 374 -8.99 -15.09 19.14
CA PHE A 374 -8.67 -13.71 19.45
C PHE A 374 -9.40 -13.26 20.73
N THR A 375 -8.86 -12.25 21.40
CA THR A 375 -9.48 -11.62 22.56
C THR A 375 -9.75 -10.15 22.32
N LEU A 376 -10.81 -9.62 22.91
CA LEU A 376 -11.16 -8.20 22.88
C LEU A 376 -11.49 -7.72 24.28
N HIS A 377 -10.79 -6.70 24.73
CA HIS A 377 -11.07 -6.00 26.00
C HIS A 377 -11.31 -4.54 25.68
N GLY A 378 -12.55 -4.10 25.83
CA GLY A 378 -12.91 -2.72 25.51
C GLY A 378 -13.54 -2.00 26.68
N ASN A 379 -13.31 -0.69 26.70
CA ASN A 379 -13.88 0.23 27.64
C ASN A 379 -14.36 1.47 26.89
N MET A 380 -15.58 1.91 27.16
CA MET A 380 -16.11 3.18 26.67
C MET A 380 -16.70 3.99 27.83
N LYS A 381 -16.48 5.29 27.88
CA LYS A 381 -16.98 6.17 28.94
C LYS A 381 -17.62 7.44 28.41
N ASN A 382 -18.52 8.00 29.20
CA ASN A 382 -19.10 9.34 29.01
C ASN A 382 -19.78 9.51 27.64
N LEU A 383 -20.63 8.55 27.27
CA LEU A 383 -21.37 8.56 26.03
C LEU A 383 -22.80 9.04 26.28
N SER A 384 -23.16 10.18 25.69
CA SER A 384 -24.56 10.58 25.69
C SER A 384 -25.32 9.74 24.67
N ALA A 385 -26.38 9.07 25.11
CA ALA A 385 -27.15 8.18 24.25
C ALA A 385 -27.75 8.89 23.03
N HIS A 386 -27.98 10.20 23.13
CA HIS A 386 -28.45 11.00 22.00
C HIS A 386 -27.45 10.98 20.83
N GLN A 387 -26.15 10.90 21.09
CA GLN A 387 -25.13 10.92 20.05
C GLN A 387 -25.21 9.69 19.13
N ILE A 388 -25.75 8.57 19.62
CA ILE A 388 -25.90 7.34 18.81
C ILE A 388 -27.11 7.43 17.86
N ASN A 389 -28.03 8.38 18.06
CA ASN A 389 -29.22 8.52 17.20
C ASN A 389 -28.86 8.71 15.72
N ASP A 390 -27.72 9.34 15.42
CA ASP A 390 -27.16 9.46 14.07
C ASP A 390 -26.96 8.10 13.37
N PHE A 391 -26.84 7.01 14.13
CA PHE A 391 -26.77 5.65 13.61
C PHE A 391 -28.09 4.90 13.79
N VAL A 392 -28.65 4.87 15.00
CA VAL A 392 -29.79 3.98 15.31
C VAL A 392 -31.12 4.47 14.76
N GLU A 393 -31.31 5.77 14.60
CA GLU A 393 -32.57 6.29 14.06
C GLU A 393 -32.80 5.86 12.60
N PRO A 394 -31.92 6.22 11.64
CA PRO A 394 -32.12 5.82 10.25
C PRO A 394 -32.01 4.29 10.06
N ASN A 395 -31.19 3.61 10.87
CA ASN A 395 -30.94 2.18 10.69
C ASN A 395 -31.97 1.26 11.35
N MET A 396 -32.61 1.74 12.41
CA MET A 396 -33.44 0.91 13.29
C MET A 396 -34.80 1.51 13.64
N ASN A 397 -35.10 2.76 13.24
CA ASN A 397 -36.30 3.50 13.65
C ASN A 397 -36.41 3.64 15.18
N VAL A 398 -35.29 3.91 15.82
CA VAL A 398 -35.21 4.02 17.27
C VAL A 398 -34.51 5.30 17.68
N GLU A 399 -34.95 5.82 18.81
CA GLU A 399 -34.35 6.96 19.48
C GLU A 399 -33.86 6.55 20.86
N THR A 400 -32.65 6.96 21.21
CA THR A 400 -32.04 6.71 22.50
C THR A 400 -31.77 8.02 23.25
N SER A 401 -31.96 7.98 24.57
CA SER A 401 -31.74 9.11 25.48
C SER A 401 -31.11 8.64 26.80
N GLY A 402 -30.56 9.56 27.58
CA GLY A 402 -29.86 9.26 28.84
C GLY A 402 -28.34 9.25 28.67
N GLU A 403 -27.64 8.87 29.74
CA GLU A 403 -26.18 8.93 29.81
C GLU A 403 -25.58 7.56 30.08
N ILE A 404 -24.72 7.07 29.18
CA ILE A 404 -23.95 5.85 29.38
C ILE A 404 -22.63 6.22 30.03
N LYS A 405 -22.50 5.92 31.32
CA LYS A 405 -21.30 6.23 32.12
C LYS A 405 -20.13 5.35 31.74
N SER A 406 -20.38 4.05 31.59
CA SER A 406 -19.35 3.09 31.24
C SER A 406 -19.93 1.88 30.52
N ILE A 407 -19.23 1.44 29.48
CA ILE A 407 -19.36 0.10 28.89
C ILE A 407 -18.03 -0.60 29.09
N VAL A 408 -18.05 -1.81 29.63
CA VAL A 408 -16.87 -2.68 29.71
C VAL A 408 -17.22 -4.03 29.12
N PHE A 409 -16.39 -4.55 28.22
CA PHE A 409 -16.58 -5.88 27.68
C PHE A 409 -15.27 -6.65 27.58
N ASN A 410 -15.35 -7.95 27.81
CA ASN A 410 -14.25 -8.90 27.69
C ASN A 410 -14.74 -10.08 26.87
N VAL A 411 -14.22 -10.25 25.66
CA VAL A 411 -14.67 -11.27 24.71
C VAL A 411 -13.50 -12.18 24.34
N ASN A 412 -13.72 -13.48 24.43
CA ASN A 412 -12.88 -14.53 23.86
C ASN A 412 -13.64 -15.16 22.69
N ALA A 413 -13.04 -15.16 21.51
CA ALA A 413 -13.71 -15.58 20.31
C ALA A 413 -12.79 -16.35 19.37
N ASN A 414 -13.38 -17.09 18.44
CA ASN A 414 -12.65 -17.81 17.40
C ASN A 414 -13.39 -17.72 16.06
N GLU A 415 -13.05 -18.60 15.11
CA GLU A 415 -13.68 -18.60 13.80
C GLU A 415 -15.21 -18.85 13.83
N ASN A 416 -15.78 -19.37 14.92
CA ASN A 416 -17.17 -19.80 15.02
C ASN A 416 -18.00 -19.07 16.08
N VAL A 417 -17.47 -18.90 17.30
CA VAL A 417 -18.24 -18.45 18.46
C VAL A 417 -17.44 -17.53 19.36
N ALA A 418 -18.15 -16.55 19.94
CA ALA A 418 -17.64 -15.57 20.87
C ALA A 418 -18.38 -15.74 22.18
N ASN A 419 -17.63 -15.74 23.28
CA ASN A 419 -18.18 -15.77 24.64
C ASN A 419 -17.48 -14.70 25.46
N GLY A 420 -18.14 -14.16 26.46
CA GLY A 420 -17.53 -13.13 27.28
C GLY A 420 -18.49 -12.45 28.23
N SER A 421 -17.98 -11.43 28.92
CA SER A 421 -18.79 -10.60 29.81
C SER A 421 -18.98 -9.20 29.23
N PHE A 422 -20.11 -8.60 29.57
CA PHE A 422 -20.47 -7.24 29.22
C PHE A 422 -21.08 -6.55 30.44
N GLU A 423 -20.62 -5.35 30.73
CA GLU A 423 -21.08 -4.52 31.85
C GLU A 423 -21.48 -3.14 31.33
N LEU A 424 -22.68 -2.70 31.72
CA LEU A 424 -23.25 -1.42 31.33
C LEU A 424 -23.65 -0.66 32.59
N LYS A 425 -23.08 0.54 32.74
CA LYS A 425 -23.46 1.51 33.77
C LYS A 425 -24.05 2.74 33.11
N TYR A 426 -25.25 3.14 33.52
CA TYR A 426 -26.01 4.20 32.87
C TYR A 426 -26.92 4.96 33.84
N ASP A 427 -27.27 6.19 33.45
CA ASP A 427 -28.25 7.03 34.12
C ASP A 427 -29.39 7.34 33.12
N ASP A 428 -30.62 6.99 33.49
CA ASP A 428 -31.84 7.27 32.71
C ASP A 428 -31.78 6.85 31.23
N PHE A 429 -31.07 5.76 30.92
CA PHE A 429 -30.97 5.24 29.55
C PHE A 429 -32.30 4.66 29.07
N LYS A 430 -32.79 5.17 27.94
CA LYS A 430 -34.08 4.78 27.37
C LYS A 430 -33.94 4.53 25.87
N ILE A 431 -34.72 3.58 25.38
CA ILE A 431 -34.83 3.21 23.98
C ILE A 431 -36.30 3.35 23.57
N THR A 432 -36.59 4.25 22.63
CA THR A 432 -37.94 4.54 22.15
C THR A 432 -38.07 4.16 20.69
N ILE A 433 -39.09 3.38 20.33
CA ILE A 433 -39.38 3.03 18.93
C ILE A 433 -40.16 4.18 18.28
N LYS A 434 -39.63 4.77 17.21
CA LYS A 434 -40.35 5.78 16.41
C LYS A 434 -41.49 5.10 15.64
N LYS A 435 -42.69 5.69 15.66
CA LYS A 435 -43.97 5.09 15.18
C LYS A 435 -43.84 4.33 13.86
N LYS A 436 -44.46 3.14 13.79
CA LYS A 436 -44.46 2.19 12.66
C LYS A 436 -44.82 2.85 11.31
N ASN A 437 -43.86 2.90 10.39
CA ASN A 437 -44.16 2.63 8.98
C ASN A 437 -44.11 1.10 8.78
N LYS A 438 -45.22 0.53 8.31
CA LYS A 438 -45.57 -0.91 8.38
C LYS A 438 -44.60 -1.90 7.72
N ASN A 439 -43.55 -1.46 7.01
CA ASN A 439 -42.76 -2.34 6.15
C ASN A 439 -41.31 -2.60 6.58
N VAL A 440 -40.83 -2.06 7.71
CA VAL A 440 -39.47 -2.36 8.19
C VAL A 440 -39.49 -2.63 9.69
N VAL A 441 -39.99 -3.81 10.08
CA VAL A 441 -39.70 -4.39 11.38
C VAL A 441 -38.48 -5.28 11.19
N ASN A 442 -37.29 -4.78 11.54
CA ASN A 442 -36.13 -5.65 11.69
C ASN A 442 -36.42 -6.66 12.82
N LYS A 443 -36.12 -7.95 12.60
CA LYS A 443 -36.27 -9.04 13.59
C LYS A 443 -35.67 -8.72 14.98
N PHE A 444 -34.75 -7.76 15.05
CA PHE A 444 -34.14 -7.24 16.28
C PHE A 444 -35.17 -6.68 17.29
N PHE A 445 -36.23 -6.01 16.85
CA PHE A 445 -37.11 -5.27 17.79
C PHE A 445 -38.36 -6.00 18.23
N THR A 446 -38.67 -7.19 17.71
CA THR A 446 -39.78 -7.99 18.25
C THR A 446 -39.56 -8.33 19.73
N ASN A 447 -38.29 -8.41 20.18
CA ASN A 447 -37.94 -8.69 21.58
C ASN A 447 -37.68 -7.43 22.44
N VAL A 448 -37.48 -6.25 21.83
CA VAL A 448 -37.15 -4.98 22.52
C VAL A 448 -38.40 -4.12 22.73
N ALA A 449 -39.51 -4.42 22.05
CA ALA A 449 -40.76 -3.66 22.13
C ALA A 449 -41.36 -3.56 23.56
N ASN A 450 -40.94 -4.40 24.50
CA ASN A 450 -41.44 -4.42 25.87
C ASN A 450 -40.58 -3.63 26.89
N LEU A 451 -39.48 -2.97 26.46
CA LEU A 451 -38.55 -2.27 27.35
C LEU A 451 -39.06 -0.92 27.91
N PHE A 452 -40.35 -0.65 27.77
CA PHE A 452 -40.98 0.57 28.29
C PHE A 452 -41.16 0.59 29.82
N MET A 453 -40.74 -0.42 30.57
CA MET A 453 -41.16 -0.53 31.98
C MET A 453 -40.10 -1.16 32.90
N LYS A 454 -39.13 -0.36 33.33
CA LYS A 454 -38.79 -0.09 34.75
C LYS A 454 -37.46 0.67 34.84
N ASN A 455 -37.56 1.96 35.16
CA ASN A 455 -36.43 2.77 35.57
C ASN A 455 -36.09 2.43 37.02
N ASP A 456 -34.94 1.82 37.28
CA ASP A 456 -34.24 2.01 38.56
C ASP A 456 -33.08 2.98 38.33
N LYS A 457 -32.96 3.97 39.21
CA LYS A 457 -31.91 5.00 39.14
C LYS A 457 -30.57 4.36 39.53
N ASN A 458 -29.54 4.54 38.69
CA ASN A 458 -28.17 4.03 38.86
C ASN A 458 -28.05 2.50 38.85
N ASP A 459 -28.21 1.91 37.67
CA ASP A 459 -28.03 0.48 37.50
C ASP A 459 -26.64 0.14 36.97
N ASN A 460 -25.99 -0.84 37.59
CA ASN A 460 -24.77 -1.46 37.09
C ASN A 460 -25.07 -2.92 36.81
N LYS A 461 -25.31 -3.24 35.54
CA LYS A 461 -25.66 -4.60 35.12
C LYS A 461 -24.51 -5.25 34.39
N LYS A 462 -24.16 -6.46 34.82
CA LYS A 462 -23.17 -7.33 34.18
C LYS A 462 -23.85 -8.61 33.70
N VAL A 463 -23.56 -9.01 32.48
CA VAL A 463 -24.14 -10.18 31.81
C VAL A 463 -23.05 -10.98 31.10
N GLU A 464 -23.33 -12.26 30.85
CA GLU A 464 -22.51 -13.12 30.00
C GLU A 464 -23.14 -13.20 28.60
N ILE A 465 -22.33 -12.97 27.57
CA ILE A 465 -22.75 -12.97 26.18
C ILE A 465 -22.23 -14.21 25.46
N LYS A 466 -23.03 -14.72 24.52
CA LYS A 466 -22.63 -15.76 23.57
C LYS A 466 -23.15 -15.40 22.20
N VAL A 467 -22.24 -15.33 21.21
CA VAL A 467 -22.56 -14.90 19.86
C VAL A 467 -21.95 -15.84 18.83
N GLU A 468 -22.79 -16.35 17.93
CA GLU A 468 -22.36 -17.11 16.76
C GLU A 468 -21.93 -16.18 15.63
N ARG A 469 -20.86 -16.56 14.93
CA ARG A 469 -20.30 -15.77 13.85
C ARG A 469 -20.94 -16.10 12.51
N ASP A 470 -21.40 -15.07 11.82
CA ASP A 470 -21.63 -15.15 10.39
C ASP A 470 -20.30 -14.98 9.62
N LYS A 471 -19.84 -16.07 8.98
CA LYS A 471 -18.56 -16.12 8.27
C LYS A 471 -18.56 -15.39 6.92
N GLN A 472 -19.73 -14.97 6.43
CA GLN A 472 -19.84 -14.11 5.23
C GLN A 472 -19.70 -12.62 5.60
N LYS A 473 -19.72 -12.30 6.91
CA LYS A 473 -19.61 -10.95 7.44
C LYS A 473 -18.20 -10.63 7.92
N SER A 474 -17.90 -9.33 7.94
CA SER A 474 -16.62 -8.80 8.39
C SER A 474 -16.40 -9.05 9.89
N PHE A 475 -15.14 -9.08 10.32
CA PHE A 475 -14.77 -9.05 11.73
C PHE A 475 -15.51 -7.96 12.53
N PHE A 476 -15.61 -6.73 12.00
CA PHE A 476 -16.32 -5.64 12.69
C PHE A 476 -17.81 -5.89 12.90
N ASN A 477 -18.45 -6.68 12.02
CA ASN A 477 -19.84 -7.09 12.24
C ASN A 477 -19.91 -8.07 13.41
N TYR A 478 -18.97 -9.02 13.47
CA TYR A 478 -18.90 -9.97 14.58
C TYR A 478 -18.63 -9.30 15.92
N PHE A 479 -17.72 -8.33 15.94
CA PHE A 479 -17.47 -7.46 17.08
C PHE A 479 -18.74 -6.69 17.51
N TRP A 480 -19.42 -6.06 16.55
CA TRP A 480 -20.68 -5.36 16.79
C TRP A 480 -21.75 -6.28 17.40
N LEU A 481 -21.89 -7.52 16.89
CA LEU A 481 -22.87 -8.47 17.44
C LEU A 481 -22.61 -8.77 18.92
N CYS A 482 -21.36 -8.82 19.37
CA CYS A 482 -21.00 -9.01 20.77
C CYS A 482 -21.45 -7.83 21.65
N VAL A 483 -21.12 -6.60 21.23
CA VAL A 483 -21.53 -5.37 21.94
C VAL A 483 -23.05 -5.24 21.97
N ARG A 484 -23.70 -5.54 20.85
CA ARG A 484 -25.15 -5.51 20.69
C ARG A 484 -25.85 -6.50 21.63
N GLU A 485 -25.36 -7.74 21.70
CA GLU A 485 -25.92 -8.78 22.57
C GLU A 485 -25.83 -8.36 24.04
N GLY A 486 -24.67 -7.87 24.47
CA GLY A 486 -24.49 -7.39 25.84
C GLY A 486 -25.36 -6.19 26.18
N THR A 487 -25.52 -5.25 25.24
CA THR A 487 -26.42 -4.10 25.41
C THR A 487 -27.87 -4.57 25.57
N LEU A 488 -28.33 -5.51 24.75
CA LEU A 488 -29.69 -6.03 24.85
C LEU A 488 -29.94 -6.70 26.20
N GLN A 489 -29.05 -7.60 26.62
CA GLN A 489 -29.23 -8.35 27.87
C GLN A 489 -29.10 -7.49 29.13
N THR A 490 -28.35 -6.39 29.08
CA THR A 490 -28.25 -5.44 30.21
C THR A 490 -29.43 -4.49 30.28
N VAL A 491 -30.08 -4.19 29.15
CA VAL A 491 -31.24 -3.29 29.14
C VAL A 491 -32.53 -4.07 29.46
N LEU A 492 -32.62 -5.34 29.06
CA LEU A 492 -33.63 -6.32 29.51
C LEU A 492 -33.51 -6.63 31.01
#